data_AF-A0A016QM90-F1
#
_entry.id   AF-A0A016QM90-F1
#
_cell.length_a   1.000
_cell.length_b   1.000
_cell.length_c   1.000
_cell.angle_alpha   90.00
_cell.angle_beta   90.00
_cell.angle_gamma   90.00
#
_symmetry.space_group_name_H-M   'P 1'
#
loop_
_entity.id
_entity.type
_entity.pdbx_description
1 polymer ?
#
loop_
_entity_poly.entity_id
_entity_poly.type
_entity_poly.pdbx_seq_one_letter_code
_entity_poly.pdbx_strand_id
1 'polypeptide(L)'
;MKPPTSLLLLVLPGMGLAQGAPPLMVSLTQAVVRTVTENGKVTEQRLPLPGSVRPGDVLVQAVTARNTSGHALVNVALKLPVPASTVYLAPDGALPQGVRPEYSIDGGKTFAPAPLKRTVTVTENGRSVTREVEVRPNEYQAVRWTIATLPAGAEQKLGFRVQVR
;
A
#
# COMPACT_ATOMS: atom_id res chain seq x y z
N MET A 1 9.84 -75.39 -25.88
CA MET A 1 10.05 -73.95 -26.16
C MET A 1 8.76 -73.21 -25.81
N LYS A 2 8.74 -72.44 -24.72
CA LYS A 2 7.62 -71.61 -24.25
C LYS A 2 8.09 -70.14 -24.27
N PRO A 3 7.31 -69.18 -24.81
CA PRO A 3 7.74 -67.80 -24.96
C PRO A 3 7.77 -67.05 -23.61
N PRO A 4 8.57 -65.98 -23.49
CA PRO A 4 8.84 -65.30 -22.23
C PRO A 4 7.70 -64.37 -21.81
N THR A 5 7.51 -64.30 -20.49
CA THR A 5 6.64 -63.39 -19.74
C THR A 5 6.98 -61.93 -20.03
N SER A 6 6.07 -61.18 -20.68
CA SER A 6 6.16 -59.73 -20.78
C SER A 6 5.43 -59.07 -19.60
N LEU A 7 6.19 -58.45 -18.71
CA LEU A 7 5.70 -57.59 -17.64
C LEU A 7 5.42 -56.20 -18.23
N LEU A 8 4.15 -55.81 -18.32
CA LEU A 8 3.73 -54.48 -18.78
C LEU A 8 3.78 -53.50 -17.59
N LEU A 9 4.78 -52.61 -17.57
CA LEU A 9 4.91 -51.53 -16.60
C LEU A 9 4.07 -50.33 -17.08
N LEU A 10 2.92 -50.08 -16.44
CA LEU A 10 2.08 -48.91 -16.70
C LEU A 10 2.64 -47.69 -15.95
N VAL A 11 3.30 -46.79 -16.66
CA VAL A 11 3.70 -45.48 -16.13
C VAL A 11 2.55 -44.51 -16.31
N LEU A 12 1.86 -44.16 -15.22
CA LEU A 12 0.90 -43.06 -15.18
C LEU A 12 1.66 -41.72 -15.14
N PRO A 13 1.50 -40.81 -16.13
CA PRO A 13 2.04 -39.47 -16.02
C PRO A 13 1.29 -38.70 -14.93
N GLY A 14 1.99 -38.40 -13.83
CA GLY A 14 1.50 -37.47 -12.83
C GLY A 14 1.30 -36.09 -13.45
N MET A 15 0.06 -35.64 -13.57
CA MET A 15 -0.26 -34.25 -13.87
C MET A 15 0.24 -33.39 -12.71
N GLY A 16 1.44 -32.82 -12.87
CA GLY A 16 1.89 -31.72 -12.04
C GLY A 16 0.94 -30.54 -12.25
N LEU A 17 0.16 -30.18 -11.24
CA LEU A 17 -0.55 -28.91 -11.22
C LEU A 17 0.52 -27.81 -11.27
N ALA A 18 0.65 -27.15 -12.41
CA ALA A 18 1.46 -25.95 -12.53
C ALA A 18 0.89 -24.94 -11.53
N GLN A 19 1.58 -24.72 -10.42
CA GLN A 19 1.29 -23.60 -9.53
C GLN A 19 1.68 -22.34 -10.29
N GLY A 20 0.71 -21.79 -11.04
CA GLY A 20 0.89 -20.54 -11.77
C GLY A 20 1.33 -19.43 -10.81
N ALA A 21 2.26 -18.59 -11.25
CA ALA A 21 2.73 -17.46 -10.47
C ALA A 21 1.55 -16.59 -10.00
N PRO A 22 1.63 -15.93 -8.82
CA PRO A 22 0.58 -15.04 -8.35
C PRO A 22 0.21 -14.00 -9.41
N PRO A 23 -1.09 -13.70 -9.62
CA PRO A 23 -1.54 -12.83 -10.71
C PRO A 23 -1.24 -11.34 -10.47
N LEU A 24 -0.75 -11.00 -9.26
CA LEU A 24 -0.41 -9.65 -8.85
C LEU A 24 1.03 -9.63 -8.36
N MET A 25 1.85 -8.77 -8.95
CA MET A 25 3.19 -8.47 -8.49
C MET A 25 3.20 -7.09 -7.82
N VAL A 26 3.86 -6.98 -6.68
CA VAL A 26 3.91 -5.72 -5.90
C VAL A 26 5.36 -5.37 -5.60
N SER A 27 5.73 -4.11 -5.80
CA SER A 27 7.03 -3.57 -5.39
C SER A 27 6.87 -2.32 -4.54
N LEU A 28 7.76 -2.17 -3.56
CA LEU A 28 7.81 -1.02 -2.65
C LEU A 28 9.02 -0.16 -2.98
N THR A 29 8.80 1.15 -3.05
CA THR A 29 9.86 2.13 -3.28
C THR A 29 9.74 3.27 -2.28
N GLN A 30 10.88 3.88 -1.97
CA GLN A 30 10.95 5.04 -1.12
C GLN A 30 11.91 6.07 -1.70
N ALA A 31 11.59 7.34 -1.52
CA ALA A 31 12.39 8.46 -2.01
C ALA A 31 12.32 9.63 -1.01
N VAL A 32 13.37 10.46 -0.96
CA VAL A 32 13.32 11.73 -0.21
C VAL A 32 12.82 12.84 -1.12
N VAL A 33 11.97 13.71 -0.60
CA VAL A 33 11.46 14.90 -1.30
C VAL A 33 12.30 16.10 -0.87
N ARG A 34 12.84 16.82 -1.85
CA ARG A 34 13.54 18.08 -1.63
C ARG A 34 12.91 19.18 -2.46
N THR A 35 12.78 20.35 -1.86
CA THR A 35 12.37 21.55 -2.57
C THR A 35 13.60 22.22 -3.14
N VAL A 36 13.61 22.44 -4.45
CA VAL A 36 14.70 23.12 -5.17
C VAL A 36 14.15 24.30 -5.93
N THR A 37 14.97 25.33 -6.11
CA THR A 37 14.65 26.46 -6.99
C THR A 37 15.32 26.21 -8.33
N GLU A 38 14.52 25.97 -9.35
CA GLU A 38 14.98 25.77 -10.73
C GLU A 38 14.39 26.89 -11.58
N ASN A 39 15.24 27.68 -12.24
CA ASN A 39 14.84 28.83 -13.06
C ASN A 39 13.92 29.84 -12.33
N GLY A 40 14.19 30.09 -11.04
CA GLY A 40 13.40 31.00 -10.21
C GLY A 40 12.05 30.42 -9.74
N LYS A 41 11.72 29.17 -10.08
CA LYS A 41 10.52 28.48 -9.65
C LYS A 41 10.85 27.40 -8.62
N VAL A 42 10.11 27.42 -7.51
CA VAL A 42 10.18 26.38 -6.48
C VAL A 42 9.54 25.10 -7.02
N THR A 43 10.30 24.02 -7.08
CA THR A 43 9.88 22.70 -7.59
C THR A 43 10.28 21.62 -6.59
N GLU A 44 9.45 20.58 -6.47
CA GLU A 44 9.80 19.39 -5.69
C GLU A 44 10.59 18.41 -6.57
N GLN A 45 11.70 17.90 -6.05
CA GLN A 45 12.47 16.80 -6.63
C GLN A 45 12.39 15.57 -5.73
N ARG A 46 12.24 14.40 -6.37
CA ARG A 46 12.34 13.09 -5.71
C ARG A 46 13.73 12.54 -5.94
N LEU A 47 14.47 12.33 -4.85
CA LEU A 47 15.83 11.78 -4.89
C LEU A 47 15.82 10.37 -4.29
N PRO A 48 16.74 9.49 -4.70
CA PRO A 48 16.96 8.22 -4.02
C PRO A 48 17.15 8.44 -2.51
N LEU A 49 16.70 7.47 -1.71
CA LEU A 49 16.94 7.52 -0.27
C LEU A 49 18.44 7.60 0.00
N PRO A 50 18.91 8.61 0.76
CA PRO A 50 20.28 8.63 1.26
C PRO A 50 20.51 7.49 2.26
N GLY A 51 21.78 7.19 2.56
CA GLY A 51 22.14 6.19 3.58
C GLY A 51 21.60 6.52 4.99
N SER A 52 21.21 7.76 5.24
CA SER A 52 20.51 8.18 6.45
C SER A 52 19.55 9.35 6.18
N VAL A 53 18.42 9.37 6.89
CA VAL A 53 17.42 10.44 6.87
C VAL A 53 17.45 11.20 8.21
N ARG A 54 17.04 12.46 8.19
CA ARG A 54 17.05 13.35 9.38
C ARG A 54 15.62 13.65 9.86
N PRO A 55 15.43 13.95 11.16
CA PRO A 55 14.18 14.53 11.64
C PRO A 55 13.72 15.69 10.75
N GLY A 56 12.44 15.66 10.39
CA GLY A 56 11.84 16.64 9.49
C GLY A 56 11.94 16.34 8.00
N ASP A 57 12.77 15.37 7.57
CA ASP A 57 12.82 14.96 6.16
C ASP A 57 11.47 14.43 5.70
N VAL A 58 11.04 14.83 4.51
CA VAL A 58 9.83 14.33 3.87
C VAL A 58 10.20 13.18 2.94
N LEU A 59 9.56 12.04 3.14
CA LEU A 59 9.74 10.84 2.33
C LEU A 59 8.45 10.53 1.59
N VAL A 60 8.58 10.01 0.37
CA VAL A 60 7.50 9.33 -0.33
C VAL A 60 7.67 7.83 -0.13
N GLN A 61 6.60 7.16 0.28
CA GLN A 61 6.50 5.71 0.23
C GLN A 61 5.49 5.33 -0.84
N ALA A 62 5.92 4.54 -1.82
CA ALA A 62 5.11 4.18 -2.96
C ALA A 62 5.11 2.68 -3.21
N VAL A 63 3.91 2.15 -3.44
CA VAL A 63 3.66 0.80 -3.87
C VAL A 63 3.30 0.80 -5.35
N THR A 64 3.91 -0.10 -6.10
CA THR A 64 3.58 -0.35 -7.50
C THR A 64 2.97 -1.74 -7.58
N ALA A 65 1.74 -1.82 -8.08
CA ALA A 65 1.01 -3.06 -8.28
C ALA A 65 0.85 -3.34 -9.77
N ARG A 66 1.33 -4.49 -10.22
CA ARG A 66 1.27 -4.93 -11.62
C ARG A 66 0.46 -6.21 -11.74
N ASN A 67 -0.54 -6.19 -12.60
CA ASN A 67 -1.28 -7.39 -12.97
C ASN A 67 -0.49 -8.18 -14.01
N THR A 68 -0.03 -9.38 -13.65
CA THR A 68 0.76 -10.26 -14.51
C THR A 68 -0.09 -11.33 -15.20
N SER A 69 -1.40 -11.34 -14.96
CA SER A 69 -2.32 -12.29 -15.56
C SER A 69 -2.89 -11.81 -16.90
N GLY A 70 -3.53 -12.72 -17.62
CA GLY A 70 -4.24 -12.44 -18.87
C GLY A 70 -5.66 -11.88 -18.72
N HIS A 71 -6.11 -11.57 -17.49
CA HIS A 71 -7.46 -11.05 -17.23
C HIS A 71 -7.41 -9.87 -16.24
N ALA A 72 -8.49 -9.09 -16.16
CA ALA A 72 -8.57 -7.98 -15.22
C ALA A 72 -8.71 -8.48 -13.78
N LEU A 73 -7.98 -7.87 -12.86
CA LEU A 73 -8.16 -8.06 -11.42
C LEU A 73 -9.15 -7.03 -10.90
N VAL A 74 -10.03 -7.42 -9.98
CA VAL A 74 -11.04 -6.53 -9.39
C VAL A 74 -10.82 -6.40 -7.89
N ASN A 75 -11.15 -5.22 -7.34
CA ASN A 75 -11.03 -4.90 -5.91
C ASN A 75 -9.64 -5.23 -5.33
N VAL A 76 -8.58 -4.86 -6.06
CA VAL A 76 -7.21 -5.08 -5.60
C VAL A 76 -6.91 -4.15 -4.41
N ALA A 77 -6.66 -4.74 -3.25
CA ALA A 77 -6.36 -4.01 -2.03
C ALA A 77 -4.84 -3.98 -1.77
N LEU A 78 -4.26 -2.78 -1.72
CA LEU A 78 -2.86 -2.55 -1.34
C LEU A 78 -2.82 -1.87 0.02
N LYS A 79 -1.99 -2.37 0.95
CA LYS A 79 -1.87 -1.84 2.31
C LYS A 79 -0.42 -1.50 2.60
N LEU A 80 -0.15 -0.26 2.98
CA LEU A 80 1.17 0.19 3.44
C LEU A 80 1.06 0.77 4.86
N PRO A 81 1.86 0.28 5.82
CA PRO A 81 1.97 0.90 7.14
C PRO A 81 2.75 2.21 7.06
N VAL A 82 2.41 3.16 7.93
CA VAL A 82 3.22 4.34 8.22
C VAL A 82 4.31 3.92 9.22
N PRO A 83 5.60 4.05 8.89
CA PRO A 83 6.69 3.65 9.77
C PRO A 83 6.62 4.35 11.13
N ALA A 84 6.94 3.62 12.21
CA ALA A 84 6.87 4.12 13.58
C ALA A 84 7.81 5.31 13.88
N SER A 85 8.82 5.57 13.03
CA SER A 85 9.70 6.74 13.10
C SER A 85 9.21 7.91 12.26
N THR A 86 8.03 7.82 11.66
CA THR A 86 7.48 8.85 10.77
C THR A 86 6.01 9.17 11.05
N VAL A 87 5.56 10.36 10.63
CA VAL A 87 4.15 10.77 10.66
C VAL A 87 3.62 10.90 9.25
N TYR A 88 2.40 10.43 9.00
CA TYR A 88 1.72 10.64 7.72
C TYR A 88 1.42 12.12 7.50
N LEU A 89 1.63 12.59 6.28
CA LEU A 89 1.31 13.95 5.86
C LEU A 89 0.10 13.99 4.94
N ALA A 90 0.21 13.34 3.78
CA ALA A 90 -0.77 13.45 2.69
C ALA A 90 -0.57 12.33 1.65
N PRO A 91 -1.53 12.11 0.74
CA PRO A 91 -1.31 11.29 -0.45
C PRO A 91 -0.16 11.84 -1.30
N ASP A 92 0.56 10.97 -1.99
CA ASP A 92 1.60 11.40 -2.94
C ASP A 92 0.97 11.73 -4.29
N GLY A 93 0.44 12.96 -4.40
CA GLY A 93 -0.21 13.47 -5.59
C GLY A 93 -1.70 13.11 -5.68
N ALA A 94 -2.27 13.30 -6.87
CA ALA A 94 -3.68 13.04 -7.12
C ALA A 94 -3.98 11.54 -7.12
N LEU A 95 -5.14 11.17 -6.58
CA LEU A 95 -5.60 9.79 -6.62
C LEU A 95 -6.13 9.45 -8.03
N PRO A 96 -5.68 8.34 -8.63
CA PRO A 96 -6.23 7.86 -9.89
C PRO A 96 -7.73 7.53 -9.77
N GLN A 97 -8.46 7.65 -10.88
CA GLN A 97 -9.85 7.21 -10.93
C GLN A 97 -9.98 5.72 -10.59
N GLY A 98 -11.07 5.36 -9.91
CA GLY A 98 -11.32 3.98 -9.50
C GLY A 98 -10.47 3.50 -8.32
N VAL A 99 -9.64 4.36 -7.72
CA VAL A 99 -8.88 4.05 -6.50
C VAL A 99 -9.54 4.71 -5.30
N ARG A 100 -9.87 3.91 -4.28
CA ARG A 100 -10.41 4.42 -3.00
C ARG A 100 -9.36 4.31 -1.89
N PRO A 101 -8.87 5.43 -1.33
CA PRO A 101 -8.00 5.40 -0.16
C PRO A 101 -8.82 5.27 1.13
N GLU A 102 -8.26 4.55 2.09
CA GLU A 102 -8.78 4.43 3.45
C GLU A 102 -7.60 4.46 4.41
N TYR A 103 -7.83 4.93 5.63
CA TYR A 103 -6.82 5.19 6.63
C TYR A 103 -7.11 4.42 7.90
N SER A 104 -6.06 4.08 8.63
CA SER A 104 -6.13 3.36 9.90
C SER A 104 -5.43 4.14 11.00
N ILE A 105 -5.96 4.05 12.21
CA ILE A 105 -5.42 4.64 13.45
C ILE A 105 -5.18 3.58 14.54
N ASP A 106 -5.31 2.29 14.17
CA ASP A 106 -5.28 1.14 15.08
C ASP A 106 -4.31 0.04 14.61
N GLY A 107 -3.25 0.44 13.90
CA GLY A 107 -2.19 -0.44 13.41
C GLY A 107 -2.56 -1.21 12.14
N GLY A 108 -3.54 -0.74 11.38
CA GLY A 108 -4.02 -1.40 10.17
C GLY A 108 -5.06 -2.49 10.42
N LYS A 109 -5.76 -2.46 11.57
CA LYS A 109 -6.83 -3.42 11.88
C LYS A 109 -8.13 -2.99 11.23
N THR A 110 -8.51 -1.72 11.39
CA THR A 110 -9.65 -1.10 10.74
C THR A 110 -9.20 0.00 9.78
N PHE A 111 -10.00 0.22 8.73
CA PHE A 111 -9.74 1.21 7.71
C PHE A 111 -11.06 1.91 7.37
N ALA A 112 -11.02 3.23 7.26
CA ALA A 112 -12.16 4.05 6.85
C ALA A 112 -11.68 5.25 6.02
N PRO A 113 -12.56 5.82 5.16
CA PRO A 113 -12.22 7.04 4.42
C PRO A 113 -11.99 8.21 5.37
N ALA A 114 -11.12 9.15 4.98
CA ALA A 114 -10.97 10.41 5.70
C ALA A 114 -12.19 11.34 5.44
N PRO A 115 -12.55 12.22 6.40
CA PRO A 115 -11.92 12.39 7.72
C PRO A 115 -12.31 11.28 8.70
N LEU A 116 -11.31 10.75 9.42
CA LEU A 116 -11.53 9.80 10.52
C LEU A 116 -11.97 10.56 11.77
N LYS A 117 -12.81 9.92 12.60
CA LYS A 117 -13.23 10.44 13.90
C LYS A 117 -12.91 9.43 14.99
N ARG A 118 -12.61 9.92 16.19
CA ARG A 118 -12.60 9.11 17.42
C ARG A 118 -13.47 9.72 18.48
N THR A 119 -14.00 8.85 19.32
CA THR A 119 -14.75 9.23 20.51
C THR A 119 -13.80 9.48 21.66
N VAL A 120 -13.88 10.65 22.29
CA VAL A 120 -13.16 11.00 23.51
C VAL A 120 -14.14 11.30 24.64
N THR A 121 -13.83 10.86 25.85
CA THR A 121 -14.58 11.23 27.05
C THR A 121 -13.84 12.36 27.74
N VAL A 122 -14.51 13.50 27.88
CA VAL A 122 -14.00 14.69 28.58
C VAL A 122 -14.86 14.96 29.82
N THR A 123 -14.24 15.44 30.88
CA THR A 123 -14.98 15.89 32.07
C THR A 123 -15.33 17.36 31.90
N GLU A 124 -16.61 17.67 31.78
CA GLU A 124 -17.12 19.04 31.76
C GLU A 124 -18.07 19.23 32.94
N ASN A 125 -17.81 20.25 33.76
CA ASN A 125 -18.62 20.58 34.94
C ASN A 125 -18.86 19.37 35.87
N GLY A 126 -17.85 18.52 36.05
CA GLY A 126 -17.93 17.34 36.90
C GLY A 126 -18.70 16.15 36.31
N ARG A 127 -19.15 16.22 35.06
CA ARG A 127 -19.81 15.10 34.34
C ARG A 127 -18.94 14.61 33.19
N SER A 128 -18.92 13.28 33.00
CA SER A 128 -18.32 12.68 31.81
C SER A 128 -19.20 12.96 30.59
N VAL A 129 -18.65 13.66 29.61
CA VAL A 129 -19.29 13.98 28.33
C VAL A 129 -18.48 13.34 27.21
N THR A 130 -19.17 12.64 26.33
CA THR A 130 -18.57 12.00 25.16
C THR A 130 -18.59 12.95 23.97
N ARG A 131 -17.46 13.09 23.26
CA ARG A 131 -17.32 13.93 22.05
C ARG A 131 -16.67 13.16 20.91
N GLU A 132 -17.10 13.44 19.69
CA GLU A 132 -16.36 13.04 18.50
C GLU A 132 -15.31 14.10 18.16
N VAL A 133 -14.06 13.67 17.98
CA VAL A 133 -12.95 14.53 17.55
C VAL A 133 -12.38 13.95 16.26
N GLU A 134 -12.14 14.83 15.29
CA GLU A 134 -11.48 14.46 14.05
C GLU A 134 -10.04 14.01 14.32
N VAL A 135 -9.65 12.92 13.68
CA VAL A 135 -8.30 12.37 13.81
C VAL A 135 -7.41 13.02 12.77
N ARG A 136 -6.35 13.66 13.27
CA ARG A 136 -5.41 14.40 12.44
C ARG A 136 -4.60 13.44 11.56
N PRO A 137 -4.18 13.85 10.36
CA PRO A 137 -3.38 13.02 9.47
C PRO A 137 -2.12 12.42 10.11
N ASN A 138 -1.44 13.16 11.01
CA ASN A 138 -0.24 12.68 11.70
C ASN A 138 -0.48 11.52 12.68
N GLU A 139 -1.74 11.19 12.97
CA GLU A 139 -2.15 10.04 13.78
C GLU A 139 -2.48 8.81 12.94
N TYR A 140 -2.46 8.91 11.60
CA TYR A 140 -2.67 7.77 10.71
C TYR A 140 -1.46 6.83 10.76
N GLN A 141 -1.74 5.54 10.90
CA GLN A 141 -0.77 4.46 11.13
C GLN A 141 -0.66 3.52 9.93
N ALA A 142 -1.66 3.49 9.05
CA ALA A 142 -1.59 2.75 7.79
C ALA A 142 -2.55 3.35 6.75
N VAL A 143 -2.23 3.11 5.49
CA VAL A 143 -3.09 3.45 4.34
C VAL A 143 -3.43 2.18 3.57
N ARG A 144 -4.70 2.05 3.19
CA ARG A 144 -5.18 1.03 2.26
C ARG A 144 -5.74 1.71 1.03
N TRP A 145 -5.35 1.23 -0.14
CA TRP A 145 -5.98 1.59 -1.40
C TRP A 145 -6.72 0.40 -1.97
N THR A 146 -7.97 0.60 -2.38
CA THR A 146 -8.73 -0.38 -3.14
C THR A 146 -8.85 0.10 -4.58
N ILE A 147 -8.22 -0.63 -5.51
CA ILE A 147 -8.32 -0.40 -6.95
C ILE A 147 -9.52 -1.20 -7.46
N ALA A 148 -10.54 -0.53 -7.98
CA ALA A 148 -11.77 -1.17 -8.43
C ALA A 148 -11.51 -2.21 -9.53
N THR A 149 -10.67 -1.87 -10.51
CA THR A 149 -10.25 -2.77 -11.58
C THR A 149 -8.82 -2.45 -12.01
N LEU A 150 -7.99 -3.47 -12.11
CA LEU A 150 -6.63 -3.43 -12.64
C LEU A 150 -6.58 -4.31 -13.89
N PRO A 151 -6.60 -3.74 -15.11
CA PRO A 151 -6.61 -4.49 -16.37
C PRO A 151 -5.43 -5.46 -16.51
N ALA A 152 -5.55 -6.44 -17.42
CA ALA A 152 -4.48 -7.38 -17.75
C ALA A 152 -3.21 -6.63 -18.18
N GLY A 153 -2.05 -6.99 -17.61
CA GLY A 153 -0.77 -6.35 -17.90
C GLY A 153 -0.60 -4.93 -17.34
N ALA A 154 -1.64 -4.32 -16.77
CA ALA A 154 -1.59 -2.94 -16.29
C ALA A 154 -0.83 -2.81 -14.97
N GLU A 155 -0.33 -1.61 -14.73
CA GLU A 155 0.38 -1.23 -13.51
C GLU A 155 -0.25 0.02 -12.90
N GLN A 156 -0.33 0.05 -11.57
CA GLN A 156 -0.78 1.20 -10.81
C GLN A 156 0.20 1.49 -9.68
N LYS A 157 0.77 2.70 -9.70
CA LYS A 157 1.58 3.23 -8.60
C LYS A 157 0.72 4.10 -7.69
N LEU A 158 0.84 3.89 -6.38
CA LEU A 158 0.14 4.61 -5.32
C LEU A 158 1.10 4.89 -4.19
N GLY A 159 0.94 6.00 -3.48
CA GLY A 159 1.84 6.32 -2.39
C GLY A 159 1.33 7.42 -1.49
N PHE A 160 2.04 7.60 -0.38
CA PHE A 160 1.83 8.70 0.54
C PHE A 160 3.15 9.32 0.97
N ARG A 161 3.05 10.54 1.51
CA ARG A 161 4.14 11.30 2.07
C ARG A 161 4.15 11.13 3.59
N VAL A 162 5.34 10.95 4.14
CA VAL A 162 5.60 10.94 5.57
C VAL A 162 6.69 11.93 5.93
N GLN A 163 6.67 12.43 7.15
CA GLN A 163 7.77 13.19 7.73
C GLN A 163 8.47 12.36 8.80
N VAL A 164 9.80 12.34 8.78
CA VAL A 164 10.60 11.72 9.84
C VAL A 164 10.43 12.52 11.13
N ARG A 165 10.22 11.83 12.26
CA ARG A 165 10.10 12.43 13.59
C ARG A 165 11.41 13.07 14.05
#